data_AF-A0A2W6ZCB3-F1
#
_entry.id   AF-A0A2W6ZCB3-F1
#
_cell.length_a   1.000
_cell.length_b   1.000
_cell.length_c   1.000
_cell.angle_alpha   90.00
_cell.angle_beta   90.00
_cell.angle_gamma   90.00
#
_symmetry.space_group_name_H-M   'P 1'
#
loop_
_entity.id
_entity.type
_entity.pdbx_description
1 polymer ?
#
loop_
_entity_poly.entity_id
_entity_poly.type
_entity_poly.pdbx_seq_one_letter_code
_entity_poly.pdbx_strand_id
1 'polypeptide(L)'
;AMNEALRDWVTNVGTTFYCIGTVAGPHPYPAMVRDFQAIIGKETREQMQEAEGRLPDSLIACIGGGSNAMGLFHPFLDDPSVEIYGVEAAGHGVPTGLHAASLTGGRPGVLHGNRTYLLMDDDGQIKDAHSISAGLDYPGIGPEHSWLHDVGRVTYLSATDEEALEAFQLLSKLEGIIPALESAHALARVAELAPKKPRDHLMVINLSGRGDKDIPQVAEILAER
;
A
#
# COMPACT_ATOMS: atom_id res chain seq x y z
N ALA A 1 3.80 3.77 16.97
CA ALA A 1 2.56 4.59 17.02
C ALA A 1 1.32 3.79 17.46
N MET A 2 0.96 2.69 16.78
CA MET A 2 -0.28 1.94 17.04
C MET A 2 -0.38 1.33 18.45
N ASN A 3 0.72 0.79 18.98
CA ASN A 3 0.77 0.22 20.33
C ASN A 3 0.36 1.23 21.42
N GLU A 4 0.92 2.43 21.40
CA GLU A 4 0.61 3.47 22.39
C GLU A 4 -0.82 4.00 22.23
N ALA A 5 -1.29 4.18 20.99
CA ALA A 5 -2.67 4.60 20.74
C ALA A 5 -3.71 3.58 21.25
N LEU A 6 -3.43 2.27 21.08
CA LEU A 6 -4.28 1.21 21.63
C LEU A 6 -4.27 1.20 23.18
N ARG A 7 -3.10 1.40 23.81
CA ARG A 7 -2.99 1.49 25.28
C ARG A 7 -3.78 2.67 25.84
N ASP A 8 -3.69 3.84 25.21
CA ASP A 8 -4.47 5.03 25.57
C ASP A 8 -5.97 4.72 25.43
N TRP A 9 -6.39 4.20 24.28
CA TRP A 9 -7.79 3.92 24.02
C TRP A 9 -8.41 2.95 25.02
N VAL A 10 -7.69 1.88 25.39
CA VAL A 10 -8.14 0.94 26.44
C VAL A 10 -8.34 1.64 27.78
N THR A 11 -7.51 2.63 28.09
CA THR A 11 -7.61 3.42 29.33
C THR A 11 -8.78 4.40 29.31
N ASN A 12 -9.10 4.95 28.13
CA ASN A 12 -10.04 6.07 27.96
C ASN A 12 -11.31 5.72 27.17
N VAL A 13 -11.69 4.44 27.08
CA VAL A 13 -12.74 3.92 26.19
C VAL A 13 -14.12 4.58 26.37
N GLY A 14 -14.43 5.08 27.58
CA GLY A 14 -15.71 5.73 27.87
C GLY A 14 -15.88 7.13 27.25
N THR A 15 -14.77 7.78 26.87
CA THR A 15 -14.77 9.16 26.36
C THR A 15 -14.04 9.33 25.03
N THR A 16 -13.29 8.31 24.60
CA THR A 16 -12.38 8.40 23.45
C THR A 16 -12.77 7.39 22.37
N PHE A 17 -12.98 7.90 21.15
CA PHE A 17 -13.06 7.07 19.96
C PHE A 17 -11.67 6.96 19.32
N TYR A 18 -11.16 5.74 19.18
CA TYR A 18 -9.91 5.52 18.46
C TYR A 18 -10.14 5.56 16.95
N CYS A 19 -9.61 6.59 16.30
CA CYS A 19 -9.62 6.72 14.84
C CYS A 19 -8.37 6.05 14.25
N ILE A 20 -8.48 4.76 13.91
CA ILE A 20 -7.41 4.03 13.24
C ILE A 20 -7.21 4.55 11.81
N GLY A 21 -5.96 4.66 11.36
CA GLY A 21 -5.63 5.26 10.06
C GLY A 21 -5.58 4.30 8.86
N THR A 22 -5.89 3.01 9.04
CA THR A 22 -5.73 2.01 7.96
C THR A 22 -6.68 0.83 8.09
N VAL A 23 -6.73 -0.05 7.08
CA VAL A 23 -7.60 -1.24 7.02
C VAL A 23 -7.06 -2.43 7.83
N ALA A 24 -6.41 -2.15 8.95
CA ALA A 24 -5.90 -3.13 9.90
C ALA A 24 -6.64 -3.02 11.24
N GLY A 25 -6.23 -3.79 12.25
CA GLY A 25 -6.85 -3.77 13.57
C GLY A 25 -8.10 -4.64 13.67
N PRO A 26 -8.74 -4.68 14.86
CA PRO A 26 -9.87 -5.57 15.10
C PRO A 26 -11.10 -5.14 14.30
N HIS A 27 -12.00 -6.09 14.02
CA HIS A 27 -13.35 -5.74 13.55
C HIS A 27 -14.00 -4.74 14.55
N PRO A 28 -14.67 -3.66 14.08
CA PRO A 28 -15.11 -3.39 12.71
C PRO A 28 -14.14 -2.56 11.84
N TYR A 29 -12.96 -2.22 12.33
CA TYR A 29 -12.10 -1.22 11.70
C TYR A 29 -11.69 -1.51 10.25
N PRO A 30 -11.21 -2.72 9.88
CA PRO A 30 -10.85 -3.01 8.49
C PRO A 30 -12.00 -2.76 7.51
N ALA A 31 -13.19 -3.27 7.82
CA ALA A 31 -14.39 -3.10 6.99
C ALA A 31 -14.82 -1.63 6.93
N MET A 32 -14.86 -0.96 8.09
CA MET A 32 -15.26 0.45 8.18
C MET A 32 -14.33 1.36 7.36
N VAL A 33 -13.00 1.19 7.49
CA VAL A 33 -12.02 2.01 6.76
C VAL A 33 -12.10 1.72 5.27
N ARG A 34 -12.23 0.46 4.85
CA ARG A 34 -12.46 0.12 3.44
C ARG A 34 -13.70 0.81 2.90
N ASP A 35 -14.83 0.71 3.60
CA ASP A 35 -16.10 1.24 3.12
C ASP A 35 -16.05 2.76 2.95
N PHE A 36 -15.33 3.46 3.84
CA PHE A 36 -15.06 4.89 3.71
C PHE A 36 -14.09 5.22 2.56
N GLN A 37 -13.10 4.36 2.29
CA GLN A 37 -12.12 4.56 1.21
C GLN A 37 -12.62 4.09 -0.16
N ALA A 38 -13.68 3.27 -0.21
CA ALA A 38 -14.21 2.67 -1.44
C ALA A 38 -14.72 3.71 -2.47
N ILE A 39 -14.86 4.97 -2.06
CA ILE A 39 -15.15 6.07 -2.98
C ILE A 39 -14.07 6.22 -4.06
N ILE A 40 -12.80 5.94 -3.73
CA ILE A 40 -11.67 6.04 -4.68
C ILE A 40 -11.93 5.14 -5.91
N GLY A 41 -12.24 3.86 -5.69
CA GLY A 41 -12.50 2.94 -6.79
C GLY A 41 -13.84 3.20 -7.50
N LYS A 42 -14.84 3.74 -6.79
CA LYS A 42 -16.13 4.11 -7.41
C LYS A 42 -15.96 5.26 -8.39
N GLU A 43 -15.29 6.33 -7.97
CA GLU A 43 -14.96 7.46 -8.83
C GLU A 43 -14.06 7.02 -10.00
N THR A 44 -13.05 6.18 -9.73
CA THR A 44 -12.18 5.62 -10.77
C THR A 44 -13.00 4.88 -11.83
N ARG A 45 -13.96 4.05 -11.43
CA ARG A 45 -14.80 3.29 -12.38
C ARG A 45 -15.63 4.23 -13.26
N GLU A 46 -16.25 5.25 -12.67
CA GLU A 46 -17.04 6.24 -13.41
C GLU A 46 -16.16 7.02 -14.39
N GLN A 47 -14.99 7.49 -13.93
CA GLN A 47 -14.03 8.23 -14.74
C GLN A 47 -13.46 7.40 -15.89
N MET A 48 -13.19 6.11 -15.67
CA MET A 48 -12.72 5.20 -16.74
C MET A 48 -13.80 4.98 -17.80
N GLN A 49 -15.07 4.87 -17.40
CA GLN A 49 -16.17 4.77 -18.35
C GLN A 49 -16.36 6.07 -19.15
N GLU A 50 -16.19 7.23 -18.53
CA GLU A 50 -16.29 8.54 -19.18
C GLU A 50 -15.13 8.78 -20.17
N ALA A 51 -13.89 8.50 -19.76
CA ALA A 51 -12.70 8.78 -20.55
C ALA A 51 -12.43 7.74 -21.64
N GLU A 52 -12.61 6.45 -21.33
CA GLU A 52 -12.13 5.34 -22.17
C GLU A 52 -13.27 4.41 -22.63
N GLY A 53 -14.49 4.61 -22.13
CA GLY A 53 -15.65 3.79 -22.52
C GLY A 53 -15.62 2.34 -22.01
N ARG A 54 -14.63 1.98 -21.18
CA ARG A 54 -14.40 0.63 -20.66
C ARG A 54 -13.68 0.64 -19.31
N LEU A 55 -13.64 -0.51 -18.63
CA LEU A 55 -12.85 -0.69 -17.40
C LEU A 55 -11.35 -0.65 -17.67
N PRO A 56 -10.52 -0.30 -16.66
CA PRO A 56 -9.07 -0.43 -16.78
C PRO A 56 -8.67 -1.90 -16.88
N ASP A 57 -7.55 -2.17 -17.53
CA ASP A 57 -7.01 -3.52 -17.63
C ASP A 57 -6.23 -3.90 -16.36
N SER A 58 -5.67 -2.91 -15.65
CA SER A 58 -5.02 -3.13 -14.36
C SER A 58 -5.11 -1.96 -13.38
N LEU A 59 -5.17 -2.29 -12.08
CA LEU A 59 -5.11 -1.36 -10.95
C LEU A 59 -3.82 -1.59 -10.14
N ILE A 60 -3.18 -0.51 -9.72
CA ILE A 60 -1.93 -0.56 -8.93
C ILE A 60 -2.02 0.41 -7.75
N ALA A 61 -1.65 -0.05 -6.56
CA ALA A 61 -1.59 0.79 -5.36
C ALA A 61 -0.53 0.30 -4.37
N CYS A 62 0.02 1.20 -3.55
CA CYS A 62 1.00 0.87 -2.53
C CYS A 62 0.35 0.31 -1.26
N ILE A 63 1.08 -0.52 -0.53
CA ILE A 63 0.59 -1.30 0.60
C ILE A 63 1.50 -1.06 1.81
N GLY A 64 1.01 -0.27 2.76
CA GLY A 64 1.42 -0.34 4.16
C GLY A 64 0.38 -1.17 4.90
N GLY A 65 -0.48 -0.51 5.69
CA GLY A 65 -1.70 -1.18 6.21
C GLY A 65 -2.75 -1.52 5.15
N GLY A 66 -2.77 -0.78 4.02
CA GLY A 66 -3.54 -1.12 2.81
C GLY A 66 -4.79 -0.28 2.49
N SER A 67 -5.07 0.80 3.23
CA SER A 67 -6.34 1.53 3.10
C SER A 67 -6.57 2.18 1.72
N ASN A 68 -5.55 2.84 1.17
CA ASN A 68 -5.64 3.45 -0.17
C ASN A 68 -5.88 2.38 -1.25
N ALA A 69 -5.20 1.23 -1.12
CA ALA A 69 -5.28 0.15 -2.08
C ALA A 69 -6.64 -0.52 -2.02
N MET A 70 -7.14 -0.86 -0.83
CA MET A 70 -8.47 -1.43 -0.69
C MET A 70 -9.56 -0.47 -1.18
N GLY A 71 -9.40 0.84 -0.94
CA GLY A 71 -10.30 1.85 -1.48
C GLY A 71 -10.39 1.86 -3.01
N LEU A 72 -9.25 1.69 -3.69
CA LEU A 72 -9.21 1.54 -5.16
C LEU A 72 -9.74 0.17 -5.61
N PHE A 73 -9.31 -0.92 -4.97
CA PHE A 73 -9.53 -2.27 -5.45
C PHE A 73 -10.94 -2.79 -5.21
N HIS A 74 -11.54 -2.46 -4.06
CA HIS A 74 -12.77 -3.08 -3.60
C HIS A 74 -13.91 -3.03 -4.65
N PRO A 75 -14.16 -1.90 -5.33
CA PRO A 75 -15.19 -1.84 -6.38
C PRO A 75 -14.89 -2.68 -7.64
N PHE A 76 -13.71 -3.27 -7.78
CA PHE A 76 -13.28 -4.06 -8.95
C PHE A 76 -13.00 -5.54 -8.63
N LEU A 77 -13.20 -5.98 -7.39
CA LEU A 77 -12.88 -7.35 -6.98
C LEU A 77 -13.71 -8.40 -7.73
N ASP A 78 -14.92 -8.07 -8.16
CA ASP A 78 -15.80 -8.96 -8.91
C ASP A 78 -15.58 -8.91 -10.44
N ASP A 79 -14.66 -8.07 -10.95
CA ASP A 79 -14.33 -7.97 -12.37
C ASP A 79 -13.07 -8.78 -12.68
N PRO A 80 -13.19 -10.07 -13.10
CA PRO A 80 -12.04 -10.96 -13.25
C PRO A 80 -11.09 -10.55 -14.37
N SER A 81 -11.52 -9.69 -15.29
CA SER A 81 -10.69 -9.13 -16.36
C SER A 81 -9.72 -8.06 -15.87
N VAL A 82 -9.95 -7.49 -14.68
CA VAL A 82 -9.12 -6.42 -14.12
C VAL A 82 -8.01 -7.05 -13.27
N GLU A 83 -6.78 -6.92 -13.74
CA GLU A 83 -5.60 -7.29 -12.96
C GLU A 83 -5.42 -6.31 -11.78
N ILE A 84 -5.10 -6.80 -10.59
CA ILE A 84 -4.95 -5.95 -9.41
C ILE A 84 -3.58 -6.21 -8.78
N TYR A 85 -2.81 -5.14 -8.58
CA TYR A 85 -1.45 -5.18 -8.06
C TYR A 85 -1.30 -4.34 -6.80
N GLY A 86 -1.02 -4.99 -5.66
CA GLY A 86 -0.59 -4.31 -4.44
C GLY A 86 0.94 -4.27 -4.37
N VAL A 87 1.54 -3.14 -3.99
CA VAL A 87 3.00 -2.99 -3.90
C VAL A 87 3.44 -2.72 -2.46
N GLU A 88 4.09 -3.69 -1.83
CA GLU A 88 4.69 -3.53 -0.50
C GLU A 88 6.09 -2.88 -0.57
N ALA A 89 6.56 -2.29 0.52
CA ALA A 89 7.92 -1.76 0.60
C ALA A 89 8.93 -2.88 0.86
N ALA A 90 9.86 -3.06 -0.07
CA ALA A 90 10.97 -4.00 0.06
C ALA A 90 12.16 -3.41 0.84
N GLY A 91 12.14 -2.13 1.23
CA GLY A 91 13.24 -1.48 1.93
C GLY A 91 14.56 -1.59 1.16
N HIS A 92 15.59 -2.13 1.82
CA HIS A 92 16.88 -2.45 1.20
C HIS A 92 16.89 -3.78 0.40
N GLY A 93 15.73 -4.42 0.28
CA GLY A 93 15.50 -5.71 -0.38
C GLY A 93 15.04 -6.77 0.62
N VAL A 94 14.03 -7.56 0.24
CA VAL A 94 13.45 -8.62 1.10
C VAL A 94 14.51 -9.58 1.68
N PRO A 95 15.50 -10.08 0.92
CA PRO A 95 16.52 -10.99 1.46
C PRO A 95 17.40 -10.40 2.57
N THR A 96 17.46 -9.07 2.71
CA THR A 96 18.24 -8.40 3.75
C THR A 96 17.56 -8.45 5.13
N GLY A 97 16.26 -8.72 5.16
CA GLY A 97 15.43 -8.58 6.36
C GLY A 97 15.09 -7.15 6.74
N LEU A 98 15.60 -6.14 6.03
CA LEU A 98 15.27 -4.71 6.21
C LEU A 98 14.21 -4.29 5.18
N HIS A 99 12.96 -4.68 5.44
CA HIS A 99 11.81 -4.41 4.57
C HIS A 99 10.50 -4.30 5.36
N ALA A 100 9.43 -3.86 4.71
CA ALA A 100 8.05 -3.87 5.25
C ALA A 100 7.10 -4.78 4.44
N ALA A 101 7.62 -5.61 3.54
CA ALA A 101 6.87 -6.58 2.75
C ALA A 101 6.35 -7.78 3.57
N SER A 102 5.20 -7.59 4.22
CA SER A 102 4.59 -8.54 5.17
C SER A 102 4.07 -9.81 4.51
N LEU A 103 3.53 -9.72 3.29
CA LEU A 103 3.08 -10.91 2.55
C LEU A 103 4.26 -11.69 1.99
N THR A 104 5.29 -10.98 1.50
CA THR A 104 6.43 -11.60 0.83
C THR A 104 7.43 -12.23 1.81
N GLY A 105 7.78 -11.54 2.90
CA GLY A 105 8.78 -11.98 3.87
C GLY A 105 8.24 -12.35 5.24
N GLY A 106 6.92 -12.27 5.43
CA GLY A 106 6.26 -12.60 6.70
C GLY A 106 5.53 -13.93 6.68
N ARG A 107 4.70 -14.14 7.71
CA ARG A 107 3.84 -15.32 7.85
C ARG A 107 2.56 -14.99 8.63
N PRO A 108 1.50 -15.82 8.55
CA PRO A 108 0.27 -15.58 9.30
C PRO A 108 0.48 -15.58 10.82
N GLY A 109 -0.07 -14.59 11.50
CA GLY A 109 -0.10 -14.47 12.96
C GLY A 109 -1.15 -13.48 13.45
N VAL A 110 -1.04 -13.01 14.69
CA VAL A 110 -1.97 -12.05 15.30
C VAL A 110 -1.20 -10.83 15.77
N LEU A 111 -1.54 -9.67 15.24
CA LEU A 111 -0.95 -8.38 15.61
C LEU A 111 -2.04 -7.33 15.65
N HIS A 112 -1.97 -6.42 16.63
CA HIS A 112 -2.87 -5.27 16.76
C HIS A 112 -4.38 -5.58 16.68
N GLY A 113 -4.81 -6.78 17.07
CA GLY A 113 -6.22 -7.16 17.13
C GLY A 113 -6.79 -7.86 15.89
N ASN A 114 -5.97 -8.16 14.87
CA ASN A 114 -6.39 -8.98 13.73
C ASN A 114 -5.42 -10.14 13.45
N ARG A 115 -5.97 -11.22 12.88
CA ARG A 115 -5.18 -12.31 12.30
C ARG A 115 -4.85 -11.94 10.84
N THR A 116 -3.57 -11.88 10.51
CA THR A 116 -3.07 -11.36 9.23
C THR A 116 -1.65 -11.88 8.95
N TYR A 117 -1.08 -11.57 7.78
CA TYR A 117 0.36 -11.69 7.55
C TYR A 117 1.14 -10.57 8.24
N LEU A 118 2.27 -10.93 8.83
CA LEU A 118 3.17 -9.99 9.48
C LEU A 118 4.62 -10.50 9.51
N LEU A 119 5.54 -9.57 9.71
CA LEU A 119 6.96 -9.83 9.93
C LEU A 119 7.19 -10.26 11.37
N MET A 120 7.72 -11.47 11.54
CA MET A 120 8.09 -12.02 12.83
C MET A 120 9.27 -12.97 12.74
N ASP A 121 9.95 -13.21 13.85
CA ASP A 121 10.98 -14.25 13.97
C ASP A 121 10.37 -15.65 14.16
N ASP A 122 11.21 -16.66 14.37
CA ASP A 122 10.79 -18.05 14.52
C ASP A 122 9.99 -18.29 15.81
N ASP A 123 10.27 -17.51 16.86
CA ASP A 123 9.56 -17.55 18.15
C ASP A 123 8.22 -16.77 18.11
N GLY A 124 7.94 -16.08 17.00
CA GLY A 124 6.72 -15.29 16.81
C GLY A 124 6.79 -13.88 17.38
N GLN A 125 7.98 -13.38 17.71
CA GLN A 125 8.18 -11.98 18.07
C GLN A 125 8.11 -11.11 16.83
N ILE A 126 7.45 -9.96 16.96
CA ILE A 126 7.31 -9.00 15.87
C ILE A 126 8.68 -8.44 15.51
N LYS A 127 9.01 -8.48 14.22
CA LYS A 127 10.20 -7.80 13.69
C LYS A 127 9.86 -6.37 13.34
N ASP A 128 10.83 -5.48 13.53
CA ASP A 128 10.73 -4.11 13.03
C ASP A 128 10.71 -4.14 11.49
N ALA A 129 9.80 -3.35 10.92
CA ALA A 129 9.77 -3.10 9.50
C ALA A 129 10.84 -2.06 9.11
N HIS A 130 11.11 -1.96 7.82
CA HIS A 130 11.95 -0.90 7.28
C HIS A 130 11.46 -0.46 5.90
N SER A 131 11.36 0.85 5.72
CA SER A 131 11.19 1.51 4.43
C SER A 131 11.66 2.96 4.53
N ILE A 132 12.15 3.51 3.42
CA ILE A 132 12.36 4.96 3.27
C ILE A 132 11.05 5.75 3.51
N SER A 133 9.90 5.13 3.24
CA SER A 133 8.57 5.72 3.35
C SER A 133 7.91 5.38 4.67
N ALA A 134 7.77 6.38 5.54
CA ALA A 134 7.15 6.21 6.85
C ALA A 134 5.71 5.65 6.80
N GLY A 135 4.94 5.93 5.74
CA GLY A 135 3.58 5.40 5.58
C GLY A 135 3.51 3.91 5.20
N LEU A 136 4.61 3.33 4.73
CA LEU A 136 4.71 1.90 4.40
C LEU A 136 5.49 1.10 5.46
N ASP A 137 6.14 1.77 6.41
CA ASP A 137 6.91 1.17 7.50
C ASP A 137 6.01 0.57 8.59
N TYR A 138 5.34 -0.53 8.24
CA TYR A 138 4.44 -1.27 9.11
C TYR A 138 4.67 -2.78 8.95
N PRO A 139 4.91 -3.54 10.04
CA PRO A 139 5.29 -4.95 9.96
C PRO A 139 4.11 -5.90 9.73
N GLY A 140 2.92 -5.39 9.43
CA GLY A 140 1.75 -6.21 9.13
C GLY A 140 0.98 -5.70 7.92
N ILE A 141 -0.15 -6.31 7.64
CA ILE A 141 -1.06 -5.87 6.57
C ILE A 141 -2.52 -5.99 7.00
N GLY A 142 -3.43 -5.27 6.36
CA GLY A 142 -4.87 -5.46 6.55
C GLY A 142 -5.32 -6.91 6.27
N PRO A 143 -6.25 -7.48 7.06
CA PRO A 143 -6.61 -8.90 6.95
C PRO A 143 -7.32 -9.25 5.64
N GLU A 144 -8.03 -8.30 5.03
CA GLU A 144 -8.67 -8.50 3.73
C GLU A 144 -7.65 -8.59 2.59
N HIS A 145 -6.52 -7.88 2.67
CA HIS A 145 -5.41 -8.10 1.74
C HIS A 145 -4.75 -9.47 1.93
N SER A 146 -4.60 -9.95 3.17
CA SER A 146 -4.13 -11.33 3.42
C SER A 146 -5.06 -12.35 2.76
N TRP A 147 -6.38 -12.17 2.91
CA TRP A 147 -7.34 -13.05 2.26
C TRP A 147 -7.27 -12.97 0.73
N LEU A 148 -7.18 -11.76 0.16
CA LEU A 148 -7.07 -11.55 -1.30
C LEU A 148 -5.78 -12.15 -1.89
N HIS A 149 -4.69 -12.14 -1.13
CA HIS A 149 -3.45 -12.84 -1.46
C HIS A 149 -3.68 -14.36 -1.50
N ASP A 150 -4.27 -14.93 -0.46
CA ASP A 150 -4.45 -16.39 -0.34
C ASP A 150 -5.36 -16.96 -1.42
N VAL A 151 -6.40 -16.22 -1.82
CA VAL A 151 -7.31 -16.62 -2.91
C VAL A 151 -6.78 -16.25 -4.31
N GLY A 152 -5.65 -15.56 -4.40
CA GLY A 152 -5.01 -15.16 -5.66
C GLY A 152 -5.77 -14.10 -6.45
N ARG A 153 -6.66 -13.32 -5.82
CA ARG A 153 -7.40 -12.26 -6.51
C ARG A 153 -6.54 -11.02 -6.78
N VAL A 154 -5.61 -10.74 -5.89
CA VAL A 154 -4.65 -9.62 -6.00
C VAL A 154 -3.24 -10.17 -6.05
N THR A 155 -2.44 -9.68 -6.99
CA THR A 155 -1.01 -9.98 -7.08
C THR A 155 -0.25 -8.97 -6.22
N TYR A 156 0.53 -9.47 -5.27
CA TYR A 156 1.35 -8.61 -4.42
C TYR A 156 2.79 -8.60 -4.93
N LEU A 157 3.29 -7.41 -5.21
CA LEU A 157 4.66 -7.12 -5.62
C LEU A 157 5.35 -6.32 -4.51
N SER A 158 6.63 -6.04 -4.70
CA SER A 158 7.38 -5.19 -3.80
C SER A 158 8.31 -4.25 -4.58
N ALA A 159 8.60 -3.07 -4.03
CA ALA A 159 9.58 -2.13 -4.57
C ALA A 159 10.57 -1.72 -3.46
N THR A 160 11.85 -1.67 -3.80
CA THR A 160 12.92 -1.22 -2.89
C THR A 160 12.90 0.30 -2.76
N ASP A 161 13.59 0.81 -1.74
CA ASP A 161 13.72 2.24 -1.50
C ASP A 161 14.37 2.97 -2.70
N GLU A 162 15.33 2.33 -3.36
CA GLU A 162 15.97 2.84 -4.57
C GLU A 162 14.98 2.99 -5.72
N GLU A 163 14.21 1.93 -5.99
CA GLU A 163 13.25 1.91 -7.08
C GLU A 163 12.11 2.93 -6.85
N ALA A 164 11.69 3.12 -5.59
CA ALA A 164 10.74 4.16 -5.22
C ALA A 164 11.32 5.57 -5.41
N LEU A 165 12.59 5.80 -5.05
CA LEU A 165 13.24 7.09 -5.22
C LEU A 165 13.44 7.44 -6.70
N GLU A 166 13.78 6.47 -7.54
CA GLU A 166 13.85 6.63 -8.99
C GLU A 166 12.48 7.00 -9.56
N ALA A 167 11.42 6.29 -9.17
CA ALA A 167 10.06 6.56 -9.61
C ALA A 167 9.55 7.95 -9.16
N PHE A 168 9.86 8.35 -7.92
CA PHE A 168 9.57 9.69 -7.40
C PHE A 168 10.17 10.77 -8.31
N GLN A 169 11.45 10.63 -8.65
CA GLN A 169 12.15 11.57 -9.51
C GLN A 169 11.59 11.55 -10.93
N LEU A 170 11.26 10.38 -11.46
CA LEU A 170 10.75 10.22 -12.82
C LEU A 170 9.43 10.95 -13.00
N LEU A 171 8.45 10.75 -12.10
CA LEU A 171 7.16 11.43 -12.16
C LEU A 171 7.32 12.95 -12.04
N SER A 172 8.18 13.38 -11.11
CA SER A 172 8.44 14.80 -10.89
C SER A 172 9.05 15.46 -12.12
N LYS A 173 9.97 14.77 -12.82
CA LYS A 173 10.66 15.31 -14.01
C LYS A 173 9.80 15.26 -15.27
N LEU A 174 9.01 14.21 -15.45
CA LEU A 174 8.24 14.01 -16.69
C LEU A 174 6.87 14.67 -16.64
N GLU A 175 6.17 14.56 -15.52
CA GLU A 175 4.76 14.97 -15.39
C GLU A 175 4.57 16.19 -14.47
N GLY A 176 5.63 16.68 -13.83
CA GLY A 176 5.56 17.83 -12.91
C GLY A 176 4.74 17.54 -11.65
N ILE A 177 4.49 16.27 -11.34
CA ILE A 177 3.77 15.82 -10.14
C ILE A 177 4.79 15.27 -9.16
N ILE A 178 4.82 15.81 -7.94
CA ILE A 178 5.67 15.33 -6.85
C ILE A 178 4.88 14.29 -6.04
N PRO A 179 5.11 12.97 -6.22
CA PRO A 179 4.33 11.95 -5.51
C PRO A 179 4.84 11.78 -4.08
N ALA A 180 3.99 11.34 -3.17
CA ALA A 180 4.48 10.82 -1.89
C ALA A 180 5.37 9.59 -2.11
N LEU A 181 6.38 9.37 -1.28
CA LEU A 181 7.25 8.19 -1.38
C LEU A 181 6.45 6.88 -1.31
N GLU A 182 5.33 6.86 -0.58
CA GLU A 182 4.38 5.75 -0.54
C GLU A 182 3.87 5.44 -1.96
N SER A 183 3.33 6.45 -2.66
CA SER A 183 2.80 6.32 -4.02
C SER A 183 3.89 5.97 -5.04
N ALA A 184 5.12 6.44 -4.81
CA ALA A 184 6.25 6.16 -5.68
C ALA A 184 6.61 4.67 -5.72
N HIS A 185 6.35 3.90 -4.65
CA HIS A 185 6.50 2.44 -4.67
C HIS A 185 5.57 1.78 -5.70
N ALA A 186 4.30 2.20 -5.74
CA ALA A 186 3.35 1.73 -6.74
C ALA A 186 3.82 2.07 -8.16
N LEU A 187 4.31 3.31 -8.34
CA LEU A 187 4.80 3.79 -9.63
C LEU A 187 6.06 3.04 -10.09
N ALA A 188 6.94 2.66 -9.19
CA ALA A 188 8.14 1.89 -9.51
C ALA A 188 7.80 0.57 -10.23
N ARG A 189 6.70 -0.10 -9.84
CA ARG A 189 6.23 -1.30 -10.53
C ARG A 189 5.59 -0.99 -11.88
N VAL A 190 4.98 0.18 -12.08
CA VAL A 190 4.44 0.58 -13.38
C VAL A 190 5.54 0.65 -14.44
N ALA A 191 6.70 1.23 -14.09
CA ALA A 191 7.84 1.31 -15.02
C ALA A 191 8.35 -0.07 -15.47
N GLU A 192 8.18 -1.10 -14.63
CA GLU A 192 8.54 -2.48 -14.96
C GLU A 192 7.43 -3.23 -15.73
N LEU A 193 6.17 -3.01 -15.36
CA LEU A 193 5.00 -3.72 -15.88
C LEU A 193 4.56 -3.19 -17.25
N ALA A 194 4.47 -1.87 -17.41
CA ALA A 194 3.91 -1.24 -18.61
C ALA A 194 4.61 -1.67 -19.92
N PRO A 195 5.96 -1.79 -19.99
CA PRO A 195 6.63 -2.25 -21.21
C PRO A 195 6.30 -3.69 -21.62
N LYS A 196 5.76 -4.49 -20.69
CA LYS A 196 5.39 -5.90 -20.91
C LYS A 196 3.92 -6.06 -21.32
N LYS A 197 3.16 -4.98 -21.38
CA LYS A 197 1.73 -4.97 -21.72
C LYS A 197 1.48 -4.52 -23.16
N PRO A 198 0.31 -4.85 -23.74
CA PRO A 198 -0.13 -4.27 -25.00
C PRO A 198 -0.10 -2.74 -24.98
N ARG A 199 0.10 -2.11 -26.15
CA ARG A 199 0.19 -0.64 -26.25
C ARG A 199 -1.10 0.08 -25.85
N ASP A 200 -2.23 -0.60 -25.92
CA ASP A 200 -3.58 -0.14 -25.60
C ASP A 200 -4.05 -0.59 -24.19
N HIS A 201 -3.15 -1.16 -23.39
CA HIS A 201 -3.44 -1.57 -22.01
C HIS A 201 -3.61 -0.35 -21.10
N LEU A 202 -4.77 -0.23 -20.46
CA LEU A 202 -5.12 0.87 -19.56
C LEU A 202 -4.74 0.52 -18.13
N MET A 203 -3.76 1.24 -17.58
CA MET A 203 -3.32 1.10 -16.19
C MET A 203 -3.81 2.28 -15.35
N VAL A 204 -4.44 2.00 -14.21
CA VAL A 204 -4.73 3.01 -13.19
C VAL A 204 -3.83 2.79 -11.99
N ILE A 205 -3.16 3.86 -11.57
CA ILE A 205 -2.36 3.91 -10.35
C ILE A 205 -3.03 4.81 -9.32
N ASN A 206 -3.11 4.35 -8.07
CA ASN A 206 -3.52 5.21 -6.97
C ASN A 206 -2.35 6.10 -6.53
N LEU A 207 -2.35 7.38 -6.92
CA LEU A 207 -1.45 8.37 -6.34
C LEU A 207 -1.97 8.81 -4.96
N SER A 208 -1.75 7.93 -3.98
CA SER A 208 -2.31 7.99 -2.63
C SER A 208 -2.03 9.28 -1.84
N GLY A 209 -1.05 10.07 -2.27
CA GLY A 209 -0.69 11.34 -1.64
C GLY A 209 0.38 12.09 -2.42
N ARG A 210 0.53 13.37 -2.06
CA ARG A 210 1.56 14.29 -2.58
C ARG A 210 2.84 14.26 -1.74
N GLY A 211 3.97 14.53 -2.38
CA GLY A 211 5.31 14.36 -1.80
C GLY A 211 5.90 15.56 -1.07
N ASP A 212 5.13 16.63 -0.80
CA ASP A 212 5.67 17.80 -0.09
C ASP A 212 6.36 17.44 1.23
N LYS A 213 5.79 16.46 1.96
CA LYS A 213 6.33 15.95 3.23
C LYS A 213 7.69 15.25 3.08
N ASP A 214 7.96 14.72 1.89
CA ASP A 214 9.13 13.87 1.60
C ASP A 214 10.28 14.68 1.00
N ILE A 215 10.04 15.91 0.54
CA ILE A 215 11.06 16.76 -0.13
C ILE A 215 12.34 16.90 0.71
N PRO A 216 12.31 17.21 2.03
CA PRO A 216 13.55 17.37 2.79
C PRO A 216 14.38 16.08 2.82
N GLN A 217 13.74 14.95 3.08
CA GLN A 217 14.38 13.63 3.13
C GLN A 217 14.96 13.24 1.77
N VAL A 218 14.18 13.41 0.69
CA VAL A 218 14.62 13.11 -0.67
C VAL A 218 15.79 14.01 -1.09
N ALA A 219 15.73 15.31 -0.76
CA ALA A 219 16.80 16.25 -1.10
C ALA A 219 18.12 15.89 -0.40
N GLU A 220 18.06 15.48 0.87
CA GLU A 220 19.23 15.02 1.63
C GLU A 220 19.82 13.76 1.00
N ILE A 221 19.00 12.73 0.75
CA ILE A 221 19.45 11.46 0.13
C ILE A 221 20.07 11.67 -1.24
N LEU A 222 19.51 12.57 -2.06
CA LEU A 222 20.05 12.86 -3.39
C LEU A 222 21.33 13.71 -3.34
N ALA A 223 21.55 14.51 -2.29
CA ALA A 223 22.77 15.30 -2.14
C ALA A 223 23.98 14.45 -1.73
N GLU A 224 23.77 13.29 -1.11
CA GLU A 224 24.81 12.35 -0.70
C GLU A 224 25.30 11.42 -1.82
N ARG A 225 24.67 11.48 -3.01
CA ARG A 225 25.01 10.68 -4.20
C ARG A 225 25.89 11.42 -5.18
#